data_AF-A0A3E2C9X5-F1
#
_entry.id   AF-A0A3E2C9X5-F1
#
_cell.length_a   1.000
_cell.length_b   1.000
_cell.length_c   1.000
_cell.angle_alpha   90.00
_cell.angle_beta   90.00
_cell.angle_gamma   90.00
#
_symmetry.space_group_name_H-M   'P 1'
#
loop_
_entity.id
_entity.type
_entity.pdbx_description
1 polymer ?
#
loop_
_entity_poly.entity_id
_entity_poly.type
_entity_poly.pdbx_seq_one_letter_code
_entity_poly.pdbx_strand_id
1 'polypeptide(L)'
;MSYNSIGTVGFIGFGNMAQAIAQGLIRANVLQGKDMVACAAHFEKLVNTTSKFGVKALKSACEVCDASDILILAVKPNQIEEVLHPIAKTIVDRKIAIISVAAGWSLKHYQNLLGKDANVQCIIPNTPVAVCQGVTLAEDEN
;
A
#
# COMPACT_ATOMS: atom_id res chain seq x y z
N MET A 1 -10.66 20.21 -10.64
CA MET A 1 -9.29 20.16 -10.10
C MET A 1 -8.61 18.98 -10.76
N SER A 2 -7.68 19.23 -11.67
CA SER A 2 -6.87 18.17 -12.28
C SER A 2 -5.94 17.64 -11.21
N TYR A 3 -6.25 16.48 -10.64
CA TYR A 3 -5.24 15.75 -9.87
C TYR A 3 -4.09 15.46 -10.84
N ASN A 4 -2.88 15.92 -10.52
CA ASN A 4 -1.67 15.39 -11.15
C ASN A 4 -1.82 13.86 -11.18
N SER A 5 -1.55 13.22 -12.31
CA SER A 5 -1.71 11.78 -12.45
C SER A 5 -1.01 11.10 -11.27
N ILE A 6 -1.80 10.53 -10.36
CA ILE A 6 -1.26 9.72 -9.28
C ILE A 6 -0.54 8.56 -9.98
N GLY A 7 0.72 8.35 -9.63
CA GLY A 7 1.53 7.26 -10.19
C GLY A 7 0.93 5.89 -9.85
N THR A 8 1.67 4.83 -10.17
CA THR A 8 1.18 3.47 -9.88
C THR A 8 1.16 3.23 -8.37
N VAL A 9 0.02 2.77 -7.85
CA VAL A 9 -0.13 2.42 -6.43
C VAL A 9 0.02 0.90 -6.24
N GLY A 10 1.04 0.52 -5.50
CA GLY A 10 1.33 -0.87 -5.15
C GLY A 10 0.76 -1.26 -3.80
N PHE A 11 0.09 -2.39 -3.73
CA PHE A 11 -0.38 -2.98 -2.47
C PHE A 11 0.49 -4.18 -2.11
N ILE A 12 1.15 -4.09 -0.96
CA ILE A 12 1.80 -5.23 -0.34
C ILE A 12 0.83 -5.78 0.71
N GLY A 13 0.26 -6.94 0.39
CA GLY A 13 -0.93 -7.45 1.06
C GLY A 13 -2.21 -6.91 0.39
N PHE A 14 -3.17 -7.81 0.14
CA PHE A 14 -4.46 -7.45 -0.48
C PHE A 14 -5.65 -8.01 0.30
N GLY A 15 -5.59 -7.88 1.63
CA GLY A 15 -6.66 -8.28 2.56
C GLY A 15 -7.85 -7.31 2.57
N ASN A 16 -8.72 -7.44 3.58
CA ASN A 16 -9.96 -6.67 3.67
C ASN A 16 -9.71 -5.15 3.65
N MET A 17 -8.70 -4.66 4.38
CA MET A 17 -8.44 -3.22 4.43
C MET A 17 -7.88 -2.69 3.11
N ALA A 18 -6.95 -3.41 2.48
CA ALA A 18 -6.45 -3.05 1.15
C ALA A 18 -7.57 -3.01 0.11
N GLN A 19 -8.48 -4.00 0.13
CA GLN A 19 -9.64 -4.03 -0.74
C GLN A 19 -10.60 -2.87 -0.47
N ALA A 20 -10.86 -2.54 0.80
CA ALA A 20 -11.70 -1.39 1.16
C ALA A 20 -11.09 -0.08 0.65
N ILE A 21 -9.77 0.10 0.78
CA ILE A 21 -9.07 1.28 0.27
C ILE A 21 -9.15 1.34 -1.26
N ALA A 22 -8.82 0.24 -1.95
CA ALA A 22 -8.89 0.16 -3.41
C ALA A 22 -10.32 0.45 -3.92
N GLN A 23 -11.34 -0.09 -3.26
CA GLN A 23 -12.74 0.17 -3.56
C GLN A 23 -13.11 1.64 -3.38
N GLY A 24 -12.68 2.26 -2.28
CA GLY A 24 -12.92 3.67 -2.00
C GLY A 24 -12.26 4.59 -3.03
N LEU A 25 -11.01 4.30 -3.42
CA LEU A 25 -10.27 5.05 -4.43
C LEU A 25 -10.92 4.95 -5.81
N ILE A 26 -11.37 3.75 -6.20
CA ILE A 26 -12.13 3.54 -7.44
C ILE A 26 -13.45 4.30 -7.39
N ARG A 27 -14.22 4.16 -6.30
CA ARG A 27 -15.52 4.80 -6.13
C ARG A 27 -15.43 6.33 -6.17
N ALA A 28 -14.35 6.89 -5.62
CA ALA A 28 -14.07 8.33 -5.64
C ALA A 28 -13.53 8.83 -7.00
N ASN A 29 -13.34 7.95 -7.99
CA ASN A 29 -12.70 8.24 -9.27
C ASN A 29 -11.28 8.82 -9.14
N VAL A 30 -10.55 8.42 -8.09
CA VAL A 30 -9.16 8.85 -7.86
C VAL A 30 -8.18 7.94 -8.61
N LEU A 31 -8.45 6.64 -8.65
CA LEU A 31 -7.66 5.63 -9.38
C LEU A 31 -8.59 4.65 -10.09
N GLN A 32 -8.09 4.06 -11.18
CA GLN A 32 -8.69 2.89 -11.82
C GLN A 32 -7.89 1.64 -11.46
N GLY A 33 -8.49 0.46 -11.66
CA GLY A 33 -7.80 -0.82 -11.43
C GLY A 33 -6.43 -0.93 -12.11
N LYS A 34 -6.33 -0.43 -13.34
CA LYS A 34 -5.10 -0.45 -14.15
C LYS A 34 -3.95 0.37 -13.54
N ASP A 35 -4.26 1.31 -12.65
CA ASP A 35 -3.30 2.18 -11.97
C ASP A 35 -2.76 1.54 -10.68
N MET A 36 -3.16 0.29 -10.41
CA MET A 36 -2.87 -0.42 -9.17
C MET A 36 -2.28 -1.80 -9.43
N VAL A 37 -1.27 -2.16 -8.63
CA VAL A 37 -0.67 -3.49 -8.61
C VAL A 37 -0.71 -4.06 -7.19
N ALA A 38 -0.72 -5.38 -7.02
CA ALA A 38 -0.76 -5.99 -5.70
C ALA A 38 0.01 -7.31 -5.64
N CYS A 39 0.60 -7.62 -4.47
CA CYS A 39 1.11 -8.95 -4.14
C CYS A 39 0.56 -9.43 -2.80
N ALA A 40 0.47 -10.75 -2.61
CA ALA A 40 0.09 -11.39 -1.36
C ALA A 40 0.58 -12.84 -1.32
N ALA A 41 0.67 -13.44 -0.13
CA ALA A 41 1.22 -14.79 0.08
C ALA A 41 0.52 -15.89 -0.74
N HIS A 42 -0.79 -15.76 -1.01
CA HIS A 42 -1.56 -16.72 -1.79
C HIS A 42 -1.94 -16.15 -3.15
N PHE A 43 -1.10 -16.41 -4.17
CA PHE A 43 -1.24 -15.79 -5.49
C PHE A 43 -2.57 -16.12 -6.20
N GLU A 44 -3.07 -17.36 -6.14
CA GLU A 44 -4.35 -17.70 -6.80
C GLU A 44 -5.53 -16.95 -6.19
N LYS A 45 -5.56 -16.86 -4.85
CA LYS A 45 -6.56 -16.06 -4.13
C LYS A 45 -6.42 -14.58 -4.46
N LEU A 46 -5.19 -14.08 -4.61
CA LEU A 46 -4.91 -12.71 -5.01
C LEU A 46 -5.51 -12.41 -6.40
N VAL A 47 -5.22 -13.24 -7.41
CA VAL A 47 -5.75 -13.08 -8.78
C VAL A 47 -7.29 -12.98 -8.77
N ASN A 48 -7.95 -13.88 -8.04
CA ASN A 48 -9.41 -13.88 -7.91
C ASN A 48 -9.97 -12.63 -7.20
N THR A 49 -9.18 -12.04 -6.30
CA THR A 49 -9.60 -10.88 -5.52
C THR A 49 -9.36 -9.59 -6.31
N THR A 50 -8.18 -9.45 -6.93
CA THR A 50 -7.77 -8.25 -7.66
C THR A 50 -8.56 -8.07 -8.96
N SER A 51 -8.98 -9.16 -9.61
CA SER A 51 -9.79 -9.12 -10.84
C SER A 51 -11.10 -8.34 -10.67
N LYS A 52 -11.70 -8.38 -9.47
CA LYS A 52 -12.92 -7.63 -9.13
C LYS A 52 -12.74 -6.12 -9.17
N PHE A 53 -11.50 -5.66 -9.05
CA PHE A 53 -11.13 -4.24 -9.02
C PHE A 53 -10.37 -3.81 -10.29
N GLY A 54 -10.04 -4.75 -11.19
CA GLY A 54 -9.15 -4.50 -12.32
C GLY A 54 -7.67 -4.31 -11.92
N VAL A 55 -7.30 -4.68 -10.70
CA VAL A 55 -5.94 -4.55 -10.14
C VAL A 55 -5.05 -5.68 -10.69
N LYS A 56 -3.80 -5.37 -11.04
CA LYS A 56 -2.85 -6.37 -11.53
C LYS A 56 -2.21 -7.14 -10.37
N ALA A 57 -2.37 -8.46 -10.35
CA ALA A 57 -1.68 -9.33 -9.41
C ALA A 57 -0.23 -9.58 -9.86
N LEU A 58 0.72 -9.38 -8.95
CA LEU A 58 2.16 -9.62 -9.11
C LEU A 58 2.62 -10.71 -8.13
N LYS A 59 3.74 -11.36 -8.44
CA LYS A 59 4.19 -12.56 -7.71
C LYS A 59 4.96 -12.23 -6.44
N SER A 60 5.55 -11.03 -6.35
CA SER A 60 6.44 -10.67 -5.25
C SER A 60 6.33 -9.20 -4.85
N ALA A 61 6.81 -8.89 -3.63
CA ALA A 61 6.96 -7.53 -3.16
C ALA A 61 7.97 -6.73 -4.01
N CYS A 62 8.99 -7.41 -4.56
CA CYS A 62 9.95 -6.80 -5.49
C CYS A 62 9.25 -6.30 -6.76
N GLU A 63 8.45 -7.15 -7.41
CA GLU A 63 7.70 -6.75 -8.62
C GLU A 63 6.74 -5.58 -8.33
N VAL A 64 6.10 -5.58 -7.16
CA VAL A 64 5.23 -4.47 -6.73
C VAL A 64 6.05 -3.20 -6.51
N CYS A 65 7.16 -3.27 -5.78
CA CYS A 65 8.04 -2.14 -5.52
C CYS A 65 8.58 -1.53 -6.81
N ASP A 66 9.03 -2.37 -7.75
CA ASP A 66 9.56 -1.92 -9.03
C ASP A 66 8.52 -1.18 -9.86
N ALA A 67 7.27 -1.66 -9.86
CA ALA A 67 6.18 -1.07 -10.63
C ALA A 67 5.54 0.17 -9.98
N SER A 68 5.83 0.47 -8.71
CA SER A 68 5.05 1.45 -7.93
C SER A 68 5.79 2.76 -7.66
N ASP A 69 5.02 3.84 -7.53
CA ASP A 69 5.46 5.15 -7.04
C ASP A 69 5.06 5.36 -5.58
N ILE A 70 3.95 4.71 -5.17
CA ILE A 70 3.44 4.69 -3.79
C ILE A 70 3.18 3.24 -3.39
N LEU A 71 3.59 2.87 -2.17
CA LEU A 71 3.33 1.56 -1.59
C LEU A 71 2.35 1.66 -0.43
N ILE A 72 1.25 0.92 -0.51
CA ILE A 72 0.34 0.68 0.59
C ILE A 72 0.73 -0.64 1.26
N LEU A 73 1.25 -0.55 2.49
CA LEU A 73 1.60 -1.72 3.31
C LEU A 73 0.39 -2.17 4.12
N ALA A 74 -0.25 -3.25 3.66
CA ALA A 74 -1.46 -3.83 4.24
C ALA A 74 -1.25 -5.30 4.65
N VAL A 75 -0.08 -5.59 5.24
CA VAL A 75 0.27 -6.88 5.86
C VAL A 75 0.14 -6.81 7.38
N LYS A 76 0.24 -7.96 8.04
CA LYS A 76 0.28 -7.99 9.51
C LYS A 76 1.60 -7.39 10.01
N PRO A 77 1.63 -6.75 11.19
CA PRO A 77 2.85 -6.14 11.74
C PRO A 77 4.06 -7.08 11.77
N ASN A 78 3.87 -8.34 12.15
CA ASN A 78 4.92 -9.35 12.21
C ASN A 78 5.49 -9.79 10.85
N GLN A 79 4.92 -9.33 9.73
CA GLN A 79 5.38 -9.63 8.38
C GLN A 79 6.12 -8.46 7.73
N ILE A 80 6.10 -7.27 8.34
CA ILE A 80 6.63 -6.05 7.72
C ILE A 80 8.12 -6.16 7.47
N GLU A 81 8.89 -6.60 8.45
CA GLU A 81 10.35 -6.73 8.32
C GLU A 81 10.73 -7.68 7.20
N GLU A 82 10.14 -8.89 7.19
CA GLU A 82 10.38 -9.91 6.18
C GLU A 82 10.09 -9.39 4.76
N VAL A 83 8.99 -8.64 4.61
CA VAL A 83 8.55 -8.18 3.29
C VAL A 83 9.33 -6.95 2.82
N LEU A 84 9.74 -6.06 3.73
CA LEU A 84 10.48 -4.85 3.39
C LEU A 84 11.96 -5.11 3.17
N HIS A 85 12.58 -6.07 3.87
CA HIS A 85 14.02 -6.30 3.80
C HIS A 85 14.56 -6.44 2.35
N PRO A 86 13.93 -7.22 1.45
CA PRO A 86 14.40 -7.39 0.07
C PRO A 86 14.25 -6.14 -0.81
N ILE A 87 13.36 -5.21 -0.44
CA ILE A 87 12.99 -4.03 -1.24
C ILE A 87 13.43 -2.71 -0.61
N ALA A 88 14.01 -2.75 0.59
CA ALA A 88 14.40 -1.57 1.37
C ALA A 88 15.32 -0.64 0.58
N LYS A 89 16.34 -1.20 -0.10
CA LYS A 89 17.26 -0.40 -0.92
C LYS A 89 16.52 0.33 -2.05
N THR A 90 15.65 -0.38 -2.77
CA THR A 90 14.86 0.20 -3.87
C THR A 90 13.95 1.32 -3.39
N ILE A 91 13.29 1.13 -2.24
CA ILE A 91 12.43 2.14 -1.60
C ILE A 91 13.23 3.42 -1.35
N VAL A 92 14.42 3.30 -0.73
CA VAL A 92 15.26 4.43 -0.36
C VAL A 92 15.83 5.14 -1.59
N ASP A 93 16.44 4.39 -2.52
CA ASP A 93 17.08 4.96 -3.71
C ASP A 93 16.08 5.74 -4.58
N ARG A 94 14.84 5.22 -4.69
CA ARG A 94 13.78 5.83 -5.51
C ARG A 94 12.86 6.77 -4.73
N LYS A 95 13.06 6.92 -3.41
CA LYS A 95 12.22 7.71 -2.50
C LYS A 95 10.73 7.35 -2.59
N ILE A 96 10.42 6.06 -2.71
CA ILE A 96 9.05 5.56 -2.81
C ILE A 96 8.29 5.92 -1.53
N ALA A 97 7.11 6.54 -1.68
CA ALA A 97 6.28 6.90 -0.54
C ALA A 97 5.55 5.66 0.00
N ILE A 98 5.58 5.47 1.32
CA ILE A 98 4.88 4.38 1.99
C ILE A 98 3.68 4.92 2.76
N ILE A 99 2.53 4.28 2.57
CA ILE A 99 1.34 4.44 3.39
C ILE A 99 1.15 3.12 4.15
N SER A 100 1.44 3.12 5.44
CA SER A 100 1.25 1.95 6.29
C SER A 100 -0.13 1.94 6.91
N VAL A 101 -0.88 0.84 6.75
CA VAL A 101 -2.14 0.60 7.48
C VAL A 101 -1.98 -0.44 8.58
N ALA A 102 -0.74 -0.84 8.88
CA ALA A 102 -0.45 -1.87 9.87
C ALA A 102 -0.56 -1.30 11.29
N ALA A 103 -1.60 -1.71 12.02
CA ALA A 103 -1.83 -1.28 13.39
C ALA A 103 -0.67 -1.70 14.32
N GLY A 104 -0.20 -0.78 15.15
CA GLY A 104 0.88 -1.03 16.11
C GLY A 104 2.29 -0.94 15.52
N TRP A 105 2.45 -0.50 14.27
CA TRP A 105 3.75 -0.26 13.65
C TRP A 105 3.96 1.24 13.41
N SER A 106 4.81 1.87 14.23
CA SER A 106 5.07 3.32 14.18
C SER A 106 6.09 3.70 13.11
N LEU A 107 6.11 4.99 12.75
CA LEU A 107 7.14 5.60 11.90
C LEU A 107 8.56 5.22 12.36
N LYS A 108 8.83 5.22 13.67
CA LYS A 108 10.14 4.85 14.22
C LYS A 108 10.59 3.45 13.82
N HIS A 109 9.68 2.47 13.78
CA HIS A 109 10.04 1.12 13.32
C HIS A 109 10.40 1.12 11.84
N TYR A 110 9.69 1.88 11.01
CA TYR A 110 10.06 2.02 9.60
C TYR A 110 11.40 2.74 9.40
N GLN A 111 11.66 3.81 10.15
CA GLN A 111 12.94 4.53 10.07
C GLN A 111 14.13 3.67 10.51
N ASN A 112 13.92 2.73 11.44
CA ASN A 112 14.97 1.75 11.80
C ASN A 112 15.28 0.78 10.64
N LEU A 113 14.31 0.48 9.78
CA LEU A 113 14.47 -0.44 8.64
C LEU A 113 14.96 0.26 7.37
N LEU A 114 14.44 1.47 7.11
CA LEU A 114 14.59 2.19 5.84
C LEU A 114 15.49 3.42 5.96
N GLY A 115 15.90 3.79 7.16
CA GLY A 115 16.65 5.02 7.44
C GLY A 115 15.74 6.19 7.82
N LYS A 116 16.35 7.23 8.41
CA LYS A 116 15.62 8.40 8.96
C LYS A 116 14.91 9.24 7.91
N ASP A 117 15.39 9.21 6.67
CA ASP A 117 14.84 10.00 5.56
C ASP A 117 13.78 9.23 4.75
N ALA A 118 13.26 8.12 5.29
CA ALA A 118 12.23 7.32 4.63
C ALA A 118 10.87 8.05 4.67
N ASN A 119 10.25 8.21 3.50
CA ASN A 119 8.93 8.85 3.36
C ASN A 119 7.83 7.87 3.79
N VAL A 120 7.36 7.94 5.03
CA VAL A 120 6.41 6.95 5.58
C VAL A 120 5.29 7.61 6.35
N GLN A 121 4.07 7.48 5.86
CA GLN A 121 2.87 7.88 6.59
C GLN A 121 2.18 6.65 7.20
N CYS A 122 2.16 6.55 8.52
CA CYS A 122 1.32 5.58 9.21
C CYS A 122 -0.09 6.12 9.35
N ILE A 123 -1.07 5.28 8.99
CA ILE A 123 -2.49 5.60 9.07
C ILE A 123 -3.30 4.46 9.70
N ILE A 124 -4.43 4.80 10.30
CA ILE A 124 -5.40 3.84 10.84
C ILE A 124 -6.77 4.15 10.23
N PRO A 125 -7.11 3.52 9.09
CA PRO A 125 -8.42 3.64 8.47
C PRO A 125 -9.45 2.68 9.10
N ASN A 126 -10.72 2.90 8.79
CA ASN A 126 -11.81 1.96 9.07
C ASN A 126 -12.50 1.49 7.77
N THR A 127 -13.29 0.42 7.84
CA THR A 127 -13.89 -0.20 6.63
C THR A 127 -14.84 0.68 5.81
N PRO A 128 -15.55 1.70 6.37
CA PRO A 128 -16.35 2.63 5.58
C PRO A 128 -15.57 3.45 4.53
N VAL A 129 -14.22 3.41 4.52
CA VAL A 129 -13.43 3.95 3.39
C VAL A 129 -13.85 3.35 2.04
N ALA A 130 -14.33 2.11 2.02
CA ALA A 130 -14.84 1.43 0.81
C ALA A 130 -16.01 2.16 0.14
N VAL A 131 -16.78 2.92 0.91
CA VAL A 131 -17.96 3.67 0.46
C VAL A 131 -17.76 5.18 0.55
N CYS A 132 -16.51 5.62 0.71
CA CYS A 132 -16.14 7.03 0.86
C CYS A 132 -16.78 7.71 2.08
N GLN A 133 -17.00 6.96 3.17
CA GLN A 133 -17.54 7.46 4.45
C GLN A 133 -16.65 7.05 5.62
N GLY A 134 -15.37 6.77 5.33
CA GLY A 134 -14.39 6.34 6.32
C GLY A 134 -13.82 7.49 7.13
N VAL A 135 -13.22 7.12 8.26
CA VAL A 135 -12.38 7.99 9.07
C VAL A 135 -11.00 7.35 9.13
N THR A 136 -9.97 8.18 8.94
CA THR A 136 -8.58 7.75 8.97
C THR A 136 -7.85 8.62 9.99
N LEU A 137 -7.19 7.98 10.95
CA LEU A 137 -6.18 8.65 11.78
C LEU A 137 -4.83 8.59 11.06
N ALA A 138 -4.01 9.62 11.18
CA ALA A 138 -2.66 9.66 10.65
C ALA A 138 -1.70 10.19 11.72
N GLU A 139 -0.46 9.71 11.73
CA GLU A 139 0.61 10.33 12.53
C GLU A 139 0.89 11.74 11.99
N ASP A 140 1.26 12.67 12.88
CA ASP A 140 1.59 14.06 12.50
C ASP A 140 2.95 14.17 11.77
N GLU A 141 3.84 13.19 11.99
CA GLU A 141 5.17 13.09 11.39
C GLU A 141 5.20 12.05 10.26
N ASN A 142 6.08 12.23 9.25
CA ASN A 142 6.26 11.32 8.13
C ASN A 142 7.69 11.27 7.56
#